data_AF-A0A662N7E2-F1
#
_entry.id   AF-A0A662N7E2-F1
#
_cell.length_a   1.000
_cell.length_b   1.000
_cell.length_c   1.000
_cell.angle_alpha   90.00
_cell.angle_beta   90.00
_cell.angle_gamma   90.00
#
_symmetry.space_group_name_H-M   'P 1'
#
loop_
_entity.id
_entity.type
_entity.pdbx_description
1 polymer ?
#
loop_
_entity_poly.entity_id
_entity_poly.type
_entity_poly.pdbx_seq_one_letter_code
_entity_poly.pdbx_strand_id
1 'polypeptide(L)'
;ENIKRNLYLTKNLIMAEPLMLKLTEKGMGRQEAHELVRKLAMKAFEEGRDLLEVVKESEAMVYLSEDDLNSLKPENYIGLAPQIVDSVIAYIEEVERQERT
;
A
#
# COMPACT_ATOMS: atom_id res chain seq x y z
N GLU A 1 12.56 0.56 -14.41
CA GLU A 1 11.94 -0.77 -14.64
C GLU A 1 12.21 -1.77 -13.51
N ASN A 2 13.46 -1.98 -13.08
CA ASN A 2 13.78 -2.96 -12.02
C ASN A 2 13.07 -2.70 -10.67
N ILE A 3 12.95 -1.45 -10.23
CA ILE A 3 12.24 -1.12 -8.98
C ILE A 3 10.79 -1.61 -9.05
N LYS A 4 10.07 -1.24 -10.11
CA LYS A 4 8.70 -1.68 -10.34
C LYS A 4 8.60 -3.20 -10.36
N ARG A 5 9.45 -3.87 -11.16
CA ARG A 5 9.49 -5.35 -11.18
C ARG A 5 9.65 -5.94 -9.78
N ASN A 6 10.55 -5.39 -8.97
CA ASN A 6 10.84 -5.87 -7.63
C ASN A 6 9.65 -5.68 -6.67
N LEU A 7 8.94 -4.56 -6.76
CA LEU A 7 7.74 -4.29 -5.94
C LEU A 7 6.65 -5.36 -6.18
N TYR A 8 6.48 -5.80 -7.42
CA TYR A 8 5.47 -6.80 -7.78
C TYR A 8 5.95 -8.26 -7.67
N LEU A 9 7.19 -8.53 -7.19
CA LEU A 9 7.70 -9.91 -7.02
C LEU A 9 6.82 -10.77 -6.10
N THR A 10 6.17 -10.13 -5.14
CA THR A 10 5.28 -10.78 -4.18
C THR A 10 3.82 -10.82 -4.64
N LYS A 11 3.54 -10.52 -5.91
CA LYS A 11 2.18 -10.55 -6.49
C LYS A 11 1.16 -9.76 -5.64
N ASN A 12 1.50 -8.51 -5.36
CA ASN A 12 0.74 -7.57 -4.53
C ASN A 12 0.56 -7.96 -3.05
N LEU A 13 1.23 -9.00 -2.52
CA LEU A 13 1.13 -9.31 -1.08
C LEU A 13 1.63 -8.17 -0.17
N ILE A 14 2.58 -7.35 -0.64
CA ILE A 14 3.01 -6.13 0.07
C ILE A 14 1.89 -5.09 0.24
N MET A 15 0.80 -5.21 -0.52
CA MET A 15 -0.37 -4.34 -0.44
C MET A 15 -1.42 -4.80 0.58
N ALA A 16 -1.14 -5.83 1.38
CA ALA A 16 -2.07 -6.32 2.40
C ALA A 16 -2.46 -5.24 3.42
N GLU A 17 -1.52 -4.49 3.98
CA GLU A 17 -1.84 -3.40 4.91
C GLU A 17 -2.68 -2.30 4.24
N PRO A 18 -2.29 -1.73 3.08
CA PRO A 18 -3.10 -0.77 2.33
C PRO A 18 -4.55 -1.25 2.08
N LEU A 19 -4.71 -2.51 1.71
CA LEU A 19 -6.02 -3.11 1.49
C LEU A 19 -6.86 -3.16 2.79
N MET A 20 -6.25 -3.54 3.91
CA MET A 20 -6.92 -3.55 5.21
C MET A 20 -7.37 -2.15 5.64
N LEU A 21 -6.52 -1.14 5.44
CA LEU A 21 -6.87 0.26 5.69
C LEU A 21 -8.02 0.70 4.79
N LYS A 22 -7.97 0.35 3.50
CA LYS A 22 -9.03 0.69 2.54
C LYS A 22 -10.38 0.07 2.91
N LEU A 23 -10.39 -1.19 3.34
CA LEU A 23 -11.59 -1.87 3.83
C LEU A 23 -12.15 -1.17 5.09
N THR A 24 -11.25 -0.75 5.99
CA THR A 24 -11.63 -0.01 7.19
C THR A 24 -12.23 1.35 6.85
N GLU A 25 -11.64 2.09 5.91
CA GLU A 25 -12.17 3.36 5.39
C GLU A 25 -13.57 3.20 4.76
N LYS A 26 -13.84 2.03 4.16
CA LYS A 26 -15.13 1.69 3.55
C LYS A 26 -16.17 1.15 4.54
N GLY A 27 -15.84 1.12 5.84
CA GLY A 27 -16.78 0.83 6.91
C GLY A 27 -16.68 -0.58 7.51
N MET A 28 -15.69 -1.40 7.09
CA MET A 28 -15.42 -2.67 7.76
C MET A 28 -14.75 -2.44 9.12
N GLY A 29 -15.06 -3.26 10.13
CA GLY A 29 -14.37 -3.21 11.41
C GLY A 29 -12.88 -3.55 11.25
N ARG A 30 -11.98 -2.79 11.89
CA ARG A 30 -10.52 -2.98 11.73
C ARG A 30 -10.03 -4.41 11.97
N GLN A 31 -10.57 -5.07 13.00
CA GLN A 31 -10.19 -6.45 13.33
C GLN A 31 -10.70 -7.45 12.28
N GLU A 32 -11.91 -7.23 11.76
CA GLU A 32 -12.49 -8.04 10.69
C GLU A 32 -11.71 -7.85 9.39
N ALA A 33 -11.38 -6.60 9.04
CA ALA A 33 -10.56 -6.28 7.87
C ALA A 33 -9.18 -6.92 7.96
N HIS A 34 -8.52 -6.84 9.12
CA HIS A 34 -7.24 -7.49 9.33
C HIS A 34 -7.33 -9.01 9.13
N GLU A 35 -8.31 -9.67 9.74
CA GLU A 35 -8.47 -11.12 9.65
C GLU A 35 -8.85 -11.58 8.23
N LEU A 36 -9.73 -10.84 7.55
CA LEU A 36 -10.10 -11.11 6.16
C LEU A 36 -8.88 -11.00 5.24
N VAL A 37 -8.16 -9.88 5.30
CA VAL A 37 -6.98 -9.66 4.47
C VAL A 37 -5.91 -10.69 4.76
N ARG A 38 -5.70 -11.08 6.01
CA ARG A 38 -4.76 -12.14 6.39
C ARG A 38 -5.10 -13.45 5.68
N LYS A 39 -6.38 -13.86 5.68
CA LYS A 39 -6.84 -15.08 4.99
C LYS A 39 -6.64 -14.99 3.48
N LEU A 40 -6.99 -13.86 2.86
CA LEU A 40 -6.83 -13.65 1.43
C LEU A 40 -5.36 -13.64 1.00
N ALA A 41 -4.48 -13.01 1.80
CA ALA A 41 -3.04 -13.01 1.58
C ALA A 41 -2.44 -14.41 1.70
N MET A 42 -2.84 -15.20 2.70
CA MET A 42 -2.41 -16.60 2.82
C MET A 42 -2.87 -17.42 1.62
N LYS A 43 -4.14 -17.29 1.21
CA LYS A 43 -4.67 -17.98 0.03
C LYS A 43 -3.89 -17.59 -1.24
N ALA A 44 -3.66 -16.30 -1.47
CA ALA A 44 -2.89 -15.83 -2.62
C ALA A 44 -1.45 -16.35 -2.62
N PHE A 45 -0.82 -16.43 -1.45
CA PHE A 45 0.51 -17.00 -1.29
C PHE A 45 0.55 -18.50 -1.59
N GLU A 46 -0.36 -19.28 -1.00
CA GLU A 46 -0.46 -20.74 -1.19
C GLU A 46 -0.80 -21.12 -2.63
N GLU A 47 -1.71 -20.38 -3.27
CA GLU A 47 -2.10 -20.59 -4.67
C GLU A 47 -1.11 -19.97 -5.67
N GLY A 48 -0.15 -19.18 -5.21
CA GLY A 48 0.76 -18.42 -6.07
C GLY A 48 0.03 -17.45 -6.99
N ARG A 49 -1.04 -16.80 -6.52
CA ARG A 49 -1.86 -15.86 -7.29
C ARG A 49 -1.60 -14.42 -6.86
N ASP A 50 -2.11 -13.48 -7.65
CA ASP A 50 -2.12 -12.06 -7.27
C ASP A 50 -3.15 -11.80 -6.18
N LEU A 51 -2.75 -11.06 -5.13
CA LEU A 51 -3.63 -10.73 -4.02
C LEU A 51 -4.91 -10.02 -4.50
N LEU A 52 -4.81 -9.07 -5.43
CA LEU A 52 -5.96 -8.27 -5.86
C LEU A 52 -6.95 -9.12 -6.68
N GLU A 53 -6.47 -10.14 -7.40
CA GLU A 53 -7.34 -11.10 -8.08
C GLU A 53 -8.08 -12.00 -7.08
N VAL A 54 -7.40 -12.45 -6.01
CA VAL A 54 -8.05 -13.22 -4.94
C VAL A 54 -9.09 -12.37 -4.21
N VAL A 55 -8.85 -11.07 -4.03
CA VAL A 55 -9.80 -10.13 -3.42
C VAL A 55 -11.06 -9.96 -4.26
N LYS A 56 -10.95 -9.85 -5.59
CA LYS A 56 -12.10 -9.76 -6.52
C LYS A 56 -13.06 -10.93 -6.40
N GLU A 57 -12.57 -12.10 -6.02
CA GLU A 57 -13.34 -13.33 -5.84
C GLU A 57 -13.89 -13.52 -4.41
N SER A 58 -13.72 -12.52 -3.54
CA SER A 58 -14.01 -12.65 -2.11
C SER A 58 -15.10 -11.70 -1.61
N GLU A 59 -15.53 -11.90 -0.36
CA GLU A 59 -16.49 -11.04 0.33
C GLU A 59 -16.00 -9.59 0.51
N ALA A 60 -14.70 -9.32 0.33
CA ALA A 60 -14.15 -7.97 0.37
C ALA A 60 -14.79 -7.03 -0.68
N MET A 61 -15.26 -7.57 -1.81
CA MET A 61 -15.90 -6.78 -2.88
C MET A 61 -17.27 -6.21 -2.46
N VAL A 62 -17.84 -6.62 -1.34
CA VAL A 62 -19.03 -5.97 -0.77
C VAL A 62 -18.72 -4.53 -0.33
N TYR A 63 -17.46 -4.24 0.00
CA TYR A 63 -17.01 -2.93 0.48
C TYR A 63 -16.21 -2.13 -0.57
N LEU A 64 -15.69 -2.81 -1.59
CA LEU A 64 -14.74 -2.24 -2.54
C LEU A 64 -15.34 -2.15 -3.95
N SER A 65 -14.98 -1.10 -4.67
CA SER A 65 -15.20 -0.98 -6.11
C SER A 65 -13.96 -1.42 -6.90
N GLU A 66 -14.10 -1.61 -8.22
CA GLU A 66 -12.95 -1.84 -9.09
C GLU A 66 -11.94 -0.68 -9.05
N ASP A 67 -12.42 0.56 -8.93
CA ASP A 67 -11.55 1.74 -8.80
C ASP A 67 -10.75 1.72 -7.50
N ASP A 68 -11.34 1.24 -6.40
CA ASP A 68 -10.61 1.07 -5.15
C ASP A 68 -9.46 0.07 -5.33
N LEU A 69 -9.67 -1.04 -6.03
CA LEU A 69 -8.60 -2.01 -6.32
C LEU A 69 -7.55 -1.43 -7.28
N ASN A 70 -7.97 -0.69 -8.31
CA ASN A 70 -7.05 -0.04 -9.25
C ASN A 70 -6.17 1.02 -8.59
N SER A 71 -6.62 1.58 -7.45
CA SER A 71 -5.85 2.52 -6.64
C SER A 71 -4.80 1.86 -5.75
N LEU A 72 -4.97 0.57 -5.42
CA LEU A 72 -4.04 -0.22 -4.59
C LEU A 72 -2.80 -0.61 -5.39
N LYS A 73 -1.91 0.36 -5.57
CA LYS A 73 -0.63 0.21 -6.24
C LYS A 73 0.49 0.59 -5.27
N PRO A 74 1.60 -0.18 -5.19
CA PRO A 74 2.75 0.17 -4.36
C PRO A 74 3.25 1.60 -4.58
N GLU A 75 3.18 2.08 -5.83
CA GLU A 75 3.61 3.44 -6.19
C GLU A 75 2.74 4.54 -5.55
N ASN A 76 1.51 4.22 -5.15
CA ASN A 76 0.60 5.14 -4.48
C ASN A 76 0.73 5.10 -2.95
N TYR A 77 1.48 4.15 -2.39
CA TYR A 77 1.59 3.93 -0.96
C TYR A 77 3.02 4.20 -0.44
N ILE A 78 3.46 5.45 -0.60
CA ILE A 78 4.82 5.91 -0.22
C ILE A 78 4.86 6.72 1.10
N GLY A 79 3.71 6.87 1.77
CA GLY A 79 3.59 7.59 3.03
C GLY A 79 4.10 9.02 2.95
N LEU A 80 4.93 9.40 3.93
CA LEU A 80 5.53 10.74 4.03
C LEU A 80 6.89 10.87 3.32
N ALA A 81 7.26 9.91 2.46
CA ALA A 81 8.58 9.92 1.83
C ALA A 81 8.91 11.25 1.11
N PRO A 82 8.01 11.86 0.31
CA PRO A 82 8.28 13.16 -0.30
C PRO A 82 8.50 14.27 0.74
N GLN A 83 7.65 14.34 1.76
CA GLN A 83 7.72 15.37 2.80
C GLN A 83 9.00 15.26 3.62
N ILE A 84 9.48 14.03 3.87
CA ILE A 84 10.75 13.80 4.57
C ILE A 84 11.91 14.30 3.70
N VAL A 85 11.91 14.01 2.39
CA VAL A 85 12.92 14.50 1.46
C VAL A 85 12.93 16.04 1.43
N ASP A 86 11.76 16.65 1.29
CA ASP A 86 11.62 18.12 1.28
C ASP A 86 12.11 18.75 2.58
N SER A 87 11.81 18.11 3.73
CA SER A 87 12.26 18.59 5.04
C SER A 87 13.78 18.56 5.19
N VAL A 88 14.43 17.52 4.65
CA VAL A 88 15.90 17.40 4.66
C VAL A 88 16.54 18.43 3.73
N ILE A 89 15.98 18.65 2.54
CA ILE A 89 16.46 19.69 1.61
C ILE A 89 16.39 21.07 2.29
N ALA A 90 15.22 21.43 2.83
CA ALA A 90 15.02 22.71 3.50
C ALA A 90 15.98 22.92 4.69
N TYR A 91 16.25 21.85 5.44
CA TYR A 91 17.22 21.89 6.53
C TYR A 91 18.65 22.16 6.03
N ILE A 92 19.10 21.47 4.98
CA ILE A 92 20.45 21.67 4.41
C ILE A 92 20.59 23.09 3.87
N GLU A 93 19.58 23.60 3.15
CA GLU A 93 19.57 24.97 2.63
C GLU A 93 19.68 26.02 3.74
N GLU A 94 19.04 25.78 4.89
CA GLU A 94 19.14 26.68 6.04
C GLU A 94 20.54 26.65 6.67
N VAL A 95 21.15 25.48 6.83
CA VAL A 95 22.52 25.35 7.34
C VAL A 95 23.51 26.06 6.41
N GLU A 96 23.41 25.84 5.10
CA GLU A 96 24.29 26.48 4.12
C GLU A 96 24.16 28.02 4.11
N ARG A 97 22.95 28.56 4.38
CA ARG A 97 22.77 30.01 4.53
C ARG A 97 23.48 30.56 5.75
N GLN A 98 23.40 29.85 6.88
CA GLN A 98 24.03 30.29 8.13
C GLN A 98 25.56 30.26 8.05
N GLU A 99 26.17 29.29 7.37
CA GLU A 99 27.63 29.21 7.20
C GLU A 99 28.22 30.26 6.25
N ARG A 100 27.40 30.82 5.35
CA ARG A 100 27.81 31.86 4.39
C ARG A 100 27.73 33.27 4.97
N THR A 101 27.17 33.43 6.17
CA THR A 101 26.95 34.73 6.84
C THR A 101 27.96 34.92 7.96
#